data_AF-A0A728H1X3-F1
#
_entry.id   AF-A0A728H1X3-F1
#
_cell.length_a   1.000
_cell.length_b   1.000
_cell.length_c   1.000
_cell.angle_alpha   90.00
_cell.angle_beta   90.00
_cell.angle_gamma   90.00
#
_symmetry.space_group_name_H-M   'P 1'
#
loop_
_entity.id
_entity.type
_entity.pdbx_description
1 polymer ?
#
loop_
_entity_poly.entity_id
_entity_poly.type
_entity_poly.pdbx_seq_one_letter_code
_entity_poly.pdbx_strand_id
1 'polypeptide(L)'
;AKITKMADVAEILIIDTAGYDSTEFRTALKVADIVIVPIDPLAQVEADSLQTVTKIVRDAQKINPRLAAHVLLYKCQPNTFSEQQELRDSLNSHDYWLKPMKSTVSFLRAFVRAMNQGMGVHELKSNVSGASQAKAQIELLLKELEL
;
A
#
# COMPACT_ATOMS: atom_id res chain seq x y z
N ALA A 1 12.81 -10.92 -16.69
CA ALA A 1 11.76 -11.69 -15.98
C ALA A 1 10.44 -11.58 -16.77
N LYS A 2 9.40 -12.40 -16.54
CA LYS A 2 8.10 -12.22 -17.23
C LYS A 2 7.53 -10.79 -17.04
N ILE A 3 7.73 -10.23 -15.84
CA ILE A 3 7.33 -8.86 -15.47
C ILE A 3 7.95 -7.80 -16.40
N THR A 4 9.25 -7.90 -16.69
CA THR A 4 9.94 -6.90 -17.52
C THR A 4 9.48 -6.91 -18.98
N LYS A 5 8.87 -8.00 -19.46
CA LYS A 5 8.27 -8.04 -20.81
C LYS A 5 6.90 -7.33 -20.87
N MET A 6 6.23 -7.15 -19.74
CA MET A 6 4.95 -6.43 -19.69
C MET A 6 5.14 -4.91 -19.73
N ALA A 7 6.36 -4.42 -19.45
CA ALA A 7 6.70 -3.02 -19.62
C ALA A 7 6.59 -2.54 -21.07
N ASP A 8 6.65 -3.46 -22.05
CA ASP A 8 6.52 -3.12 -23.47
C ASP A 8 5.07 -2.81 -23.90
N VAL A 9 4.07 -3.16 -23.07
CA VAL A 9 2.64 -3.06 -23.42
C VAL A 9 1.83 -2.17 -22.49
N ALA A 10 2.41 -1.68 -21.40
CA ALA A 10 1.75 -0.82 -20.42
C ALA A 10 2.74 0.16 -19.81
N GLU A 11 2.32 1.40 -19.64
CA GLU A 11 3.12 2.45 -18.96
C GLU A 11 3.20 2.21 -17.44
N ILE A 12 2.12 1.67 -16.86
CA ILE A 12 2.02 1.36 -15.43
C ILE A 12 1.67 -0.12 -15.27
N LEU A 13 2.46 -0.82 -14.47
CA LEU A 13 2.22 -2.22 -14.12
C LEU A 13 1.91 -2.33 -12.62
N ILE A 14 0.69 -2.74 -12.30
CA ILE A 14 0.28 -3.05 -10.92
C ILE A 14 0.47 -4.55 -10.70
N ILE A 15 1.28 -4.90 -9.71
CA ILE A 15 1.58 -6.30 -9.34
C ILE A 15 0.96 -6.58 -7.98
N ASP A 16 -0.17 -7.27 -7.97
CA ASP A 16 -0.78 -7.77 -6.74
C ASP A 16 -0.12 -9.09 -6.35
N THR A 17 0.42 -9.16 -5.14
CA THR A 17 1.06 -10.35 -4.59
C THR A 17 0.47 -10.66 -3.24
N ALA A 18 0.39 -11.93 -2.90
CA ALA A 18 -0.05 -12.31 -1.56
C ALA A 18 0.84 -11.65 -0.49
N GLY A 19 0.23 -11.14 0.58
CA GLY A 19 0.87 -10.35 1.65
C GLY A 19 1.84 -11.12 2.55
N TYR A 20 2.49 -12.17 2.04
CA TYR A 20 3.49 -12.97 2.73
C TYR A 20 4.72 -13.19 1.84
N ASP A 21 5.79 -13.70 2.45
CA ASP A 21 7.02 -14.02 1.73
C ASP A 21 6.78 -15.10 0.66
N SER A 22 6.68 -14.68 -0.60
CA SER A 22 6.44 -15.54 -1.74
C SER A 22 7.52 -15.33 -2.81
N THR A 23 7.67 -16.34 -3.68
CA THR A 23 8.61 -16.24 -4.81
C THR A 23 8.20 -15.11 -5.75
N GLU A 24 6.89 -14.92 -5.92
CA GLU A 24 6.25 -13.87 -6.70
C GLU A 24 6.59 -12.49 -6.12
N PHE A 25 6.38 -12.29 -4.81
CA PHE A 25 6.70 -11.05 -4.11
C PHE A 25 8.20 -10.72 -4.26
N ARG A 26 9.09 -11.65 -3.92
CA ARG A 26 10.55 -11.43 -4.06
C ARG A 26 10.99 -11.16 -5.49
N THR A 27 10.32 -11.75 -6.49
CA THR A 27 10.64 -11.52 -7.90
C THR A 27 10.16 -10.15 -8.36
N ALA A 28 8.99 -9.69 -7.90
CA ALA A 28 8.47 -8.36 -8.18
C ALA A 28 9.40 -7.27 -7.63
N LEU A 29 9.85 -7.39 -6.37
CA LEU A 29 10.73 -6.39 -5.73
C LEU A 29 12.06 -6.17 -6.47
N LYS A 30 12.57 -7.19 -7.18
CA LYS A 30 13.81 -7.07 -7.96
C LYS A 30 13.71 -6.10 -9.13
N VAL A 31 12.50 -5.81 -9.60
CA VAL A 31 12.26 -5.02 -10.82
C VAL A 31 11.29 -3.87 -10.63
N ALA A 32 10.52 -3.84 -9.54
CA ALA A 32 9.57 -2.78 -9.24
C ALA A 32 10.27 -1.47 -8.92
N ASP A 33 9.65 -0.36 -9.32
CA ASP A 33 10.06 0.98 -8.91
C ASP A 33 9.52 1.34 -7.52
N ILE A 34 8.30 0.89 -7.20
CA ILE A 34 7.63 1.17 -5.92
C ILE A 34 7.03 -0.12 -5.35
N VAL A 35 7.14 -0.31 -4.03
CA VAL A 35 6.33 -1.26 -3.25
C VAL A 35 5.53 -0.53 -2.18
N ILE A 36 4.24 -0.86 -2.08
CA ILE A 36 3.34 -0.38 -1.03
C ILE A 36 2.91 -1.57 -0.18
N VAL A 37 3.14 -1.49 1.13
CA VAL A 37 2.77 -2.52 2.10
C VAL A 37 1.56 -2.01 2.91
N PRO A 38 0.33 -2.44 2.61
CA PRO A 38 -0.84 -2.05 3.37
C PRO A 38 -0.85 -2.73 4.75
N ILE A 39 -1.07 -1.95 5.82
CA ILE A 39 -1.23 -2.42 7.20
C ILE A 39 -2.46 -1.79 7.85
N ASP A 40 -3.32 -2.61 8.46
CA ASP A 40 -4.42 -2.16 9.30
C ASP A 40 -3.83 -1.79 10.67
N PRO A 41 -3.91 -0.52 11.11
CA PRO A 41 -3.30 -0.08 12.36
C PRO A 41 -3.86 -0.81 13.60
N LEU A 42 -5.03 -1.45 13.49
CA LEU A 42 -5.62 -2.23 14.58
C LEU A 42 -5.23 -3.73 14.55
N ALA A 43 -4.67 -4.21 13.44
CA ALA A 43 -4.33 -5.61 13.28
C ALA A 43 -2.91 -5.90 13.77
N GLN A 44 -2.77 -6.24 15.06
CA GLN A 44 -1.47 -6.56 15.66
C GLN A 44 -0.70 -7.64 14.89
N VAL A 45 -1.39 -8.65 14.35
CA VAL A 45 -0.77 -9.70 13.54
C VAL A 45 -0.12 -9.14 12.26
N GLU A 46 -0.75 -8.15 11.62
CA GLU A 46 -0.17 -7.47 10.46
C GLU A 46 1.06 -6.64 10.89
N ALA A 47 0.96 -5.92 12.01
CA ALA A 47 2.08 -5.15 12.56
C ALA A 47 3.29 -6.03 12.92
N ASP A 48 3.07 -7.21 13.51
CA ASP A 48 4.12 -8.17 13.86
C ASP A 48 4.82 -8.73 12.61
N SER A 49 4.08 -8.91 11.52
CA SER A 49 4.62 -9.39 10.24
C SER A 49 5.54 -8.37 9.54
N LEU A 50 5.43 -7.09 9.90
CA LEU A 50 6.11 -5.98 9.23
C LEU A 50 7.64 -6.06 9.39
N GLN A 51 8.14 -6.67 10.46
CA GLN A 51 9.58 -6.92 10.62
C GLN A 51 10.12 -7.84 9.51
N THR A 52 9.36 -8.88 9.19
CA THR A 52 9.71 -9.85 8.14
C THR A 52 9.62 -9.18 6.77
N VAL A 53 8.54 -8.46 6.49
CA VAL A 53 8.38 -7.74 5.22
C VAL A 53 9.48 -6.69 5.03
N THR A 54 9.78 -5.91 6.08
CA THR A 54 10.88 -4.93 6.06
C THR A 54 12.19 -5.60 5.70
N LYS A 55 12.54 -6.73 6.33
CA LYS A 55 13.77 -7.47 6.01
C LYS A 55 13.82 -7.87 4.53
N ILE A 56 12.73 -8.42 4.00
CA ILE A 56 12.65 -8.88 2.61
C ILE A 56 12.85 -7.71 1.64
N VAL A 57 12.20 -6.59 1.90
CA VAL A 57 12.32 -5.37 1.08
C VAL A 57 13.73 -4.79 1.17
N ARG A 58 14.34 -4.74 2.37
CA ARG A 58 15.73 -4.28 2.54
C ARG A 58 16.73 -5.16 1.81
N ASP A 59 16.53 -6.48 1.83
CA ASP A 59 17.35 -7.41 1.06
C ASP A 59 17.15 -7.23 -0.45
N ALA A 60 15.92 -6.96 -0.90
CA ALA A 60 15.65 -6.63 -2.29
C ALA A 60 16.29 -5.31 -2.71
N GLN A 61 16.31 -4.28 -1.86
CA GLN A 61 16.94 -2.99 -2.13
C GLN A 61 18.47 -3.09 -2.31
N LYS A 62 19.13 -4.11 -1.74
CA LYS A 62 20.55 -4.40 -2.04
C LYS A 62 20.77 -4.81 -3.51
N ILE A 63 19.75 -5.41 -4.13
CA ILE A 63 19.77 -5.88 -5.52
C ILE A 63 19.17 -4.82 -6.46
N ASN A 64 18.12 -4.14 -6.02
CA ASN A 64 17.41 -3.06 -6.72
C ASN A 64 17.41 -1.77 -5.88
N PRO A 65 18.51 -0.98 -5.90
CA PRO A 65 18.62 0.23 -5.08
C PRO A 65 17.62 1.34 -5.41
N ARG A 66 16.92 1.24 -6.55
CA ARG A 66 15.91 2.21 -6.97
C ARG A 66 14.53 1.95 -6.38
N LEU A 67 14.31 0.79 -5.76
CA LEU A 67 13.02 0.42 -5.17
C LEU A 67 12.65 1.36 -4.02
N ALA A 68 11.66 2.22 -4.25
CA ALA A 68 10.98 2.98 -3.22
C ALA A 68 10.01 2.07 -2.46
N ALA A 69 9.97 2.17 -1.13
CA ALA A 69 9.18 1.27 -0.31
C ALA A 69 8.45 2.02 0.81
N HIS A 70 7.15 1.82 0.89
CA HIS A 70 6.27 2.56 1.79
C HIS A 70 5.29 1.66 2.51
N VAL A 71 4.95 2.02 3.76
CA VAL A 71 3.84 1.42 4.51
C VAL A 71 2.61 2.30 4.35
N LEU A 72 1.51 1.72 3.86
CA LEU A 72 0.23 2.40 3.75
C LEU A 72 -0.67 1.96 4.91
N LEU A 73 -1.09 2.90 5.74
CA LEU A 73 -2.12 2.62 6.75
C LEU A 73 -3.48 2.58 6.03
N TYR A 74 -4.12 1.42 6.02
CA TYR A 74 -5.41 1.18 5.37
C TYR A 74 -6.48 0.73 6.36
N LYS A 75 -7.76 0.77 5.98
CA LYS A 75 -8.91 0.54 6.85
C LYS A 75 -8.95 1.41 8.12
N CYS A 76 -8.31 2.59 8.08
CA CYS A 76 -8.29 3.51 9.22
C CYS A 76 -9.72 3.91 9.61
N GLN A 77 -10.10 3.64 10.86
CA GLN A 77 -11.42 3.99 11.38
C GLN A 77 -11.39 5.37 12.07
N PRO A 78 -12.51 6.10 12.16
CA PRO A 78 -12.52 7.47 12.69
C PRO A 78 -11.93 7.63 14.10
N ASN A 79 -12.01 6.60 14.93
CA ASN A 79 -11.59 6.58 16.33
C ASN A 79 -10.23 5.90 16.55
N THR A 80 -9.39 5.78 15.52
CA THR A 80 -8.10 5.04 15.58
C THR A 80 -6.88 5.96 15.41
N PHE A 81 -7.05 7.25 15.71
CA PHE A 81 -5.98 8.24 15.50
C PHE A 81 -4.75 7.94 16.36
N SER A 82 -4.95 7.55 17.62
CA SER A 82 -3.87 7.15 18.54
C SER A 82 -3.05 6.00 17.99
N GLU A 83 -3.70 4.92 17.55
CA GLU A 83 -3.08 3.70 17.06
C GLU A 83 -2.35 3.96 15.74
N GLN A 84 -2.94 4.79 14.86
CA GLN A 84 -2.27 5.25 13.65
C GLN A 84 -1.00 6.04 13.98
N GLN A 85 -1.05 6.93 14.98
CA GLN A 85 0.10 7.74 15.38
C GLN A 85 1.19 6.87 16.03
N GLU A 86 0.84 5.97 16.94
CA GLU A 86 1.76 5.03 17.57
C GLU A 86 2.49 4.16 16.54
N LEU A 87 1.75 3.61 15.55
CA LEU A 87 2.36 2.85 14.47
C LEU A 87 3.31 3.70 13.62
N ARG A 88 2.92 4.95 13.30
CA ARG A 88 3.78 5.88 12.57
C ARG A 88 5.06 6.20 13.33
N ASP A 89 4.97 6.44 14.63
CA ASP A 89 6.12 6.75 15.47
C ASP A 89 7.05 5.55 15.58
N SER A 90 6.50 4.34 15.73
CA SER A 90 7.27 3.08 15.68
C SER A 90 8.03 2.93 14.36
N LEU A 91 7.37 3.18 13.22
CA LEU A 91 8.01 3.08 11.90
C LEU A 91 9.04 4.19 11.63
N ASN A 92 8.87 5.35 12.25
CA ASN A 92 9.81 6.46 12.12
C ASN A 92 10.97 6.39 13.12
N SER A 93 10.87 5.54 14.17
CA SER A 93 11.86 5.42 15.23
C SER A 93 13.25 5.00 14.75
N HIS A 94 13.34 4.31 13.61
CA HIS A 94 14.61 3.85 13.05
C HIS A 94 14.57 3.79 11.52
N ASP A 95 15.73 3.93 10.87
CA ASP A 95 15.85 3.92 9.40
C ASP A 95 15.78 2.52 8.80
N TYR A 96 15.95 1.48 9.63
CA TYR A 96 15.70 0.11 9.19
C TYR A 96 14.25 -0.08 8.70
N TRP A 97 13.28 0.53 9.38
CA TRP A 97 11.86 0.38 9.07
C TRP A 97 11.49 0.99 7.73
N LEU A 98 10.51 0.38 7.06
CA LEU A 98 9.85 1.00 5.92
C LEU A 98 9.07 2.22 6.40
N LYS A 99 9.20 3.35 5.70
CA LYS A 99 8.61 4.61 6.17
C LYS A 99 7.10 4.63 5.85
N PRO A 100 6.27 5.16 6.77
CA PRO A 100 4.85 5.27 6.54
C PRO A 100 4.53 6.40 5.55
N MET A 101 3.54 6.19 4.69
CA MET A 101 3.00 7.22 3.79
C MET A 101 2.26 8.28 4.59
N LYS A 102 2.26 9.53 4.13
CA LYS A 102 1.44 10.61 4.72
C LYS A 102 -0.04 10.32 4.52
N SER A 103 -0.41 9.81 3.35
CA SER A 103 -1.77 9.42 3.02
C SER A 103 -2.21 8.18 3.81
N THR A 104 -3.51 8.10 4.09
CA THR A 104 -4.16 6.92 4.67
C THR A 104 -5.42 6.58 3.90
N VAL A 105 -5.82 5.32 3.94
CA VAL A 105 -7.10 4.87 3.38
C VAL A 105 -8.04 4.51 4.52
N SER A 106 -9.18 5.20 4.61
CA SER A 106 -10.17 4.97 5.64
C SER A 106 -11.03 3.74 5.34
N PHE A 107 -11.59 3.14 6.38
CA PHE A 107 -12.63 2.14 6.22
C PHE A 107 -13.94 2.80 5.79
N LEU A 108 -14.20 2.80 4.47
CA LEU A 108 -15.39 3.41 3.88
C LEU A 108 -16.25 2.35 3.17
N ARG A 109 -17.57 2.44 3.33
CA ARG A 109 -18.55 1.60 2.60
C ARG A 109 -18.41 1.71 1.08
N ALA A 110 -17.90 2.85 0.60
CA ALA A 110 -17.62 3.07 -0.82
C ALA A 110 -16.65 2.02 -1.37
N PHE A 111 -15.52 1.74 -0.70
CA PHE A 111 -14.55 0.73 -1.15
C PHE A 111 -15.18 -0.67 -1.23
N VAL A 112 -15.95 -1.06 -0.21
CA VAL A 112 -16.66 -2.36 -0.19
C VAL A 112 -17.69 -2.44 -1.34
N ARG A 113 -18.43 -1.36 -1.57
CA ARG A 113 -19.44 -1.31 -2.63
C ARG A 113 -18.83 -1.35 -4.02
N ALA A 114 -17.74 -0.62 -4.25
CA ALA A 114 -16.95 -0.66 -5.47
C ALA A 114 -16.47 -2.11 -5.75
N MET A 115 -15.84 -2.74 -4.76
CA MET A 115 -15.38 -4.13 -4.85
C MET A 115 -16.52 -5.09 -5.24
N ASN A 116 -17.66 -5.03 -4.53
CA ASN A 116 -18.81 -5.91 -4.79
C ASN A 116 -19.45 -5.69 -6.18
N GLN A 117 -19.18 -4.56 -6.83
CA GLN A 117 -19.68 -4.23 -8.15
C GLN A 117 -18.63 -4.41 -9.25
N GLY A 118 -17.41 -4.84 -8.91
CA GLY A 118 -16.29 -4.94 -9.86
C GLY A 118 -15.85 -3.58 -10.41
N MET A 119 -16.02 -2.52 -9.63
CA MET A 119 -15.76 -1.13 -10.01
C MET A 119 -14.63 -0.53 -9.17
N GLY A 120 -13.93 0.46 -9.72
CA GLY A 120 -13.11 1.40 -8.96
C GLY A 120 -13.98 2.44 -8.24
N VAL A 121 -13.44 3.06 -7.19
CA VAL A 121 -14.19 4.09 -6.43
C VAL A 121 -14.57 5.30 -7.29
N HIS A 122 -13.77 5.63 -8.30
CA HIS A 122 -14.04 6.69 -9.27
C HIS A 122 -15.29 6.44 -10.13
N GLU A 123 -15.65 5.17 -10.36
CA GLU A 123 -16.82 4.75 -11.13
C GLU A 123 -18.12 4.75 -10.31
N LEU A 124 -18.02 4.86 -8.98
CA LEU A 124 -19.19 4.97 -8.12
C LEU A 124 -19.93 6.29 -8.37
N LYS A 125 -21.26 6.17 -8.39
CA LYS A 125 -22.18 7.31 -8.41
C LYS A 125 -21.96 8.19 -7.17
N SER A 126 -22.06 9.51 -7.35
CA SER A 126 -21.83 10.50 -6.30
C SER A 126 -22.78 10.38 -5.10
N ASN A 127 -23.95 9.74 -5.28
CA ASN A 127 -24.91 9.49 -4.21
C ASN A 127 -24.52 8.33 -3.28
N VAL A 128 -23.44 7.60 -3.57
CA VAL A 128 -22.91 6.57 -2.67
C VAL A 128 -22.18 7.25 -1.51
N SER A 129 -22.65 7.00 -0.28
CA SER A 129 -22.03 7.51 0.94
C SER A 129 -20.54 7.14 1.00
N GLY A 130 -19.69 8.14 1.23
CA GLY A 130 -18.23 8.01 1.27
C GLY A 130 -17.54 7.95 -0.09
N ALA A 131 -18.26 8.01 -1.23
CA ALA A 131 -17.62 7.94 -2.55
C ALA A 131 -16.66 9.10 -2.82
N SER A 132 -17.06 10.34 -2.55
CA SER A 132 -16.18 11.50 -2.74
C SER A 132 -14.94 11.45 -1.86
N GLN A 133 -15.08 10.98 -0.61
CA GLN A 133 -13.95 10.81 0.29
C GLN A 133 -13.00 9.70 -0.18
N ALA A 134 -13.55 8.57 -0.64
CA ALA A 134 -12.75 7.47 -1.18
C ALA A 134 -11.95 7.89 -2.43
N LYS A 135 -12.59 8.62 -3.36
CA LYS A 135 -11.91 9.19 -4.54
C LYS A 135 -10.75 10.09 -4.12
N ALA A 136 -11.00 11.03 -3.22
CA ALA A 136 -9.98 11.95 -2.71
C ALA A 136 -8.81 11.22 -2.02
N GLN A 137 -9.06 10.16 -1.26
CA GLN A 137 -8.00 9.39 -0.61
C GLN A 137 -7.10 8.66 -1.62
N ILE A 138 -7.68 8.09 -2.69
CA ILE A 138 -6.90 7.47 -3.76
C ILE A 138 -6.11 8.53 -4.56
N GLU A 139 -6.70 9.69 -4.84
CA GLU A 139 -6.01 10.79 -5.54
C GLU A 139 -4.84 11.36 -4.73
N LEU A 140 -5.01 11.50 -3.42
CA LEU A 140 -3.92 11.92 -2.52
C LEU A 140 -2.79 10.89 -2.49
N LEU A 141 -3.15 9.59 -2.46
CA LEU A 141 -2.18 8.50 -2.52
C LEU A 141 -1.37 8.53 -3.83
N LEU A 142 -2.03 8.67 -4.98
CA LEU A 142 -1.36 8.75 -6.28
C LEU A 142 -0.44 9.97 -6.37
N LYS A 143 -0.92 11.13 -5.90
CA LYS A 143 -0.12 12.36 -5.85
C LYS A 143 1.13 12.20 -4.99
N GLU A 144 1.04 11.50 -3.86
CA GLU A 144 2.20 11.22 -3.01
C GLU A 144 3.23 10.29 -3.68
N LEU A 145 2.77 9.42 -4.58
CA LEU A 145 3.60 8.51 -5.36
C LEU A 145 4.14 9.14 -6.65
N GLU A 146 3.78 10.39 -6.94
CA GLU A 146 4.09 11.10 -8.19
C GLU A 146 3.53 10.38 -9.44
N LEU A 147 2.34 9.78 -9.29
CA LEU A 147 1.57 9.12 -10.35
C LEU A 147 0.34 9.94 -10.78
#